data_AF-D1J8N2-F1
#
_entry.id   AF-D1J8N2-F1
#
_cell.length_a   1.000
_cell.length_b   1.000
_cell.length_c   1.000
_cell.angle_alpha   90.00
_cell.angle_beta   90.00
_cell.angle_gamma   90.00
#
_symmetry.space_group_name_H-M   'P 1'
#
loop_
_entity.id
_entity.type
_entity.pdbx_description
1 polymer ?
#
loop_
_entity_poly.entity_id
_entity_poly.type
_entity_poly.pdbx_seq_one_letter_code
_entity_poly.pdbx_strand_id
1 'polypeptide(L)'
;MKRLTTHRTRVIFIAIIALLTLGLFLIILFFKISSPFKVSIYNYESYLDKKIITKLKQNYSYHAFTNLDEFTRAINNEKAVAGVGSDYQIAQLILEKKLRKINFAKLFNNSKFNDSTQIKNLYPEIVNKHFDLFEKFIIKKIRQINPKNIIQNDWQNISHTKFLPFIYYDENNNISGFEIDQKKGIDHFYEFLIPYFIMDKMVVYNTDKSPNKFTERSNLKSNENFNDLESLSSWKDIIKTLVSKYKNPRVYWTNWFQDNAMIGQFYGYESLNKLKYFSKQNEWADINHENFKEIINDWVSLVKDATGESIKNSKTNKLATDGQELVSSIIEPINGKADVSIMYNGDALDAYYGEDNFKKLGNIPHIGFKRPKNTYMNIDAWIISRETSENDADNLLKILYENVIKGAEYSLQDIETKYLKEVLNLISKDSKLKKDEIVNELFADKNMSMPKKIKDIKKDFFADYFDYFKEAFETMNLPIVNNFHSINYTPGFKNVKNFIEKWYFLNKNQEVDKTALEIFNPEFNKKINHRIYQPLDLNLKTKIIDYYFQKTKS
;
A
#
# COMPACT_ATOMS: atom_id res chain seq x y z
N MET A 1 -59.95 -21.40 -46.34
CA MET A 1 -60.74 -21.16 -45.11
C MET A 1 -59.81 -20.76 -43.97
N LYS A 2 -59.70 -19.46 -43.63
CA LYS A 2 -58.99 -19.00 -42.44
C LYS A 2 -59.92 -19.20 -41.24
N ARG A 3 -59.70 -20.23 -40.41
CA ARG A 3 -60.39 -20.37 -39.12
C ARG A 3 -59.98 -19.20 -38.24
N LEU A 4 -60.83 -18.18 -38.14
CA LEU A 4 -60.71 -17.10 -37.17
C LEU A 4 -60.77 -17.72 -35.77
N THR A 5 -59.70 -17.58 -35.00
CA THR A 5 -59.65 -17.97 -33.59
C THR A 5 -60.82 -17.33 -32.86
N THR A 6 -61.66 -18.17 -32.22
CA THR A 6 -62.82 -17.68 -31.47
C THR A 6 -62.39 -16.74 -30.35
N HIS A 7 -63.25 -15.79 -29.96
CA HIS A 7 -62.97 -14.85 -28.87
C HIS A 7 -62.45 -15.56 -27.61
N ARG A 8 -63.02 -16.73 -27.26
CA ARG A 8 -62.56 -17.58 -26.15
C ARG A 8 -61.11 -18.04 -26.31
N THR A 9 -60.72 -18.47 -27.51
CA THR A 9 -59.34 -18.87 -27.80
C THR A 9 -58.36 -17.71 -27.61
N ARG A 10 -58.73 -16.49 -28.01
CA ARG A 10 -57.89 -15.29 -27.81
C ARG A 10 -57.75 -14.93 -26.34
N VAL A 11 -58.84 -15.00 -25.56
CA VAL A 11 -58.80 -14.76 -24.11
C VAL A 11 -57.92 -15.79 -23.40
N ILE A 12 -58.00 -17.07 -23.78
CA ILE A 12 -57.14 -18.13 -23.23
C ILE A 12 -55.66 -17.87 -23.57
N PHE A 13 -55.34 -17.51 -24.82
CA PHE A 13 -53.96 -17.18 -25.20
C PHE A 13 -53.42 -15.95 -24.46
N ILE A 14 -54.23 -14.90 -24.30
CA ILE A 14 -53.85 -13.71 -23.53
C ILE A 14 -53.62 -14.07 -22.06
N ALA A 15 -54.49 -14.89 -21.46
CA ALA A 15 -54.33 -15.34 -20.08
C ALA A 15 -53.06 -16.19 -19.89
N ILE A 16 -52.74 -17.07 -20.83
CA ILE A 16 -51.50 -17.87 -20.82
C ILE A 16 -50.27 -16.96 -20.96
N ILE A 17 -50.29 -16.00 -21.89
CA ILE A 17 -49.18 -15.03 -22.04
C ILE A 17 -49.03 -14.20 -20.77
N ALA A 18 -50.13 -13.70 -20.19
CA ALA A 18 -50.10 -12.95 -18.94
C ALA A 18 -49.50 -13.78 -17.79
N LEU A 19 -49.92 -15.04 -17.63
CA LEU A 19 -49.36 -15.97 -16.66
C LEU A 19 -47.86 -16.23 -16.87
N LEU A 20 -47.43 -16.41 -18.11
CA LEU A 20 -46.01 -16.60 -18.45
C LEU A 20 -45.18 -15.33 -18.15
N THR A 21 -45.71 -14.14 -18.49
CA THR A 21 -45.03 -12.88 -18.19
C THR A 21 -44.96 -12.59 -16.69
N LEU A 22 -46.02 -12.91 -15.93
CA LEU A 22 -46.03 -12.80 -14.48
C LEU A 22 -45.06 -13.79 -13.84
N GLY A 23 -45.02 -15.04 -14.32
CA GLY A 23 -44.05 -16.04 -13.90
C GLY A 23 -42.61 -15.58 -14.14
N LEU A 24 -42.31 -15.07 -15.33
CA LEU A 24 -40.99 -14.52 -15.66
C LEU A 24 -40.63 -13.32 -14.77
N PHE A 25 -41.59 -12.41 -14.54
CA PHE A 25 -41.41 -11.27 -13.64
C PHE A 25 -41.11 -11.72 -12.20
N LEU A 26 -41.85 -12.70 -11.68
CA LEU A 26 -41.62 -13.26 -10.34
C LEU A 26 -40.26 -13.95 -10.24
N ILE A 27 -39.82 -14.65 -11.29
CA ILE A 27 -38.47 -15.24 -11.35
C ILE A 27 -37.41 -14.14 -11.31
N ILE A 28 -37.52 -13.09 -12.14
CA ILE A 28 -36.58 -11.95 -12.15
C ILE A 28 -36.56 -11.23 -10.80
N LEU A 29 -37.74 -11.02 -10.21
CA LEU A 29 -37.88 -10.39 -8.90
C LEU A 29 -37.26 -11.26 -7.80
N PHE A 30 -37.51 -12.57 -7.81
CA PHE A 30 -36.88 -13.52 -6.90
C PHE A 30 -35.37 -13.47 -7.04
N PHE A 31 -34.83 -13.56 -8.26
CA PHE A 31 -33.39 -13.44 -8.52
C PHE A 31 -32.81 -12.11 -8.02
N LYS A 32 -33.52 -11.00 -8.22
CA LYS A 32 -33.09 -9.67 -7.76
C LYS A 32 -33.13 -9.53 -6.23
N ILE A 33 -34.08 -10.16 -5.56
CA ILE A 33 -34.19 -10.21 -4.09
C ILE A 33 -33.13 -11.16 -3.51
N SER A 34 -32.90 -12.32 -4.13
CA SER A 34 -31.92 -13.33 -3.70
C SER A 34 -30.47 -12.97 -4.04
N SER A 35 -30.26 -12.06 -4.99
CA SER A 35 -28.94 -11.58 -5.41
C SER A 35 -28.97 -10.05 -5.49
N PRO A 36 -28.97 -9.35 -4.34
CA PRO A 36 -28.95 -7.90 -4.32
C PRO A 36 -27.73 -7.37 -5.07
N PHE A 37 -27.91 -6.22 -5.74
CA PHE A 37 -26.83 -5.55 -6.43
C PHE A 37 -25.69 -5.25 -5.45
N LYS A 38 -24.51 -5.81 -5.72
CA LYS A 38 -23.32 -5.58 -4.89
C LYS A 38 -22.61 -4.34 -5.38
N VAL A 39 -22.42 -3.38 -4.50
CA VAL A 39 -21.61 -2.19 -4.81
C VAL A 39 -20.14 -2.60 -5.00
N SER A 40 -19.40 -1.84 -5.81
CA SER A 40 -18.04 -2.23 -6.24
C SER A 40 -16.96 -1.66 -5.34
N ILE A 41 -16.03 -2.52 -4.93
CA ILE A 41 -14.80 -2.15 -4.21
C ILE A 41 -13.60 -2.48 -5.09
N TYR A 42 -12.64 -1.57 -5.12
CA TYR A 42 -11.40 -1.71 -5.89
C TYR A 42 -10.19 -1.79 -4.97
N ASN A 43 -9.25 -2.69 -5.27
CA ASN A 43 -8.01 -2.79 -4.52
C ASN A 43 -6.87 -3.19 -5.46
N TYR A 44 -5.63 -2.90 -5.08
CA TYR A 44 -4.46 -3.40 -5.80
C TYR A 44 -4.44 -4.93 -5.77
N GLU A 45 -3.90 -5.51 -6.84
CA GLU A 45 -3.58 -6.94 -6.86
C GLU A 45 -2.60 -7.28 -5.73
N SER A 46 -2.75 -8.46 -5.12
CA SER A 46 -1.88 -8.99 -4.06
C SER A 46 -1.86 -8.22 -2.72
N TYR A 47 -2.74 -7.24 -2.49
CA TYR A 47 -2.77 -6.48 -1.22
C TYR A 47 -3.61 -7.11 -0.10
N LEU A 48 -4.42 -8.12 -0.43
CA LEU A 48 -5.27 -8.82 0.53
C LEU A 48 -5.10 -10.33 0.45
N ASP A 49 -5.05 -10.98 1.61
CA ASP A 49 -5.16 -12.43 1.70
C ASP A 49 -6.47 -12.94 1.05
N LYS A 50 -6.39 -14.11 0.41
CA LYS A 50 -7.50 -14.73 -0.30
C LYS A 50 -8.71 -15.01 0.60
N LYS A 51 -8.48 -15.34 1.88
CA LYS A 51 -9.57 -15.56 2.85
C LYS A 51 -10.30 -14.24 3.12
N ILE A 52 -9.58 -13.12 3.20
CA ILE A 52 -10.17 -11.78 3.38
C ILE A 52 -10.96 -11.37 2.12
N ILE A 53 -10.38 -11.53 0.92
CA ILE A 53 -11.07 -11.24 -0.35
C ILE A 53 -12.38 -12.02 -0.44
N THR A 54 -12.38 -13.29 -0.06
CA THR A 54 -13.57 -14.15 -0.09
C THR A 54 -14.68 -13.60 0.81
N LYS A 55 -14.34 -13.10 2.00
CA LYS A 55 -15.32 -12.47 2.91
C LYS A 55 -15.85 -11.15 2.36
N LEU A 56 -14.99 -10.32 1.74
CA LEU A 56 -15.45 -9.09 1.07
C LEU A 56 -16.41 -9.37 -0.09
N LYS A 57 -16.12 -10.39 -0.91
CA LYS A 57 -16.96 -10.81 -2.05
C LYS A 57 -18.36 -11.29 -1.65
N GLN A 58 -18.60 -11.63 -0.39
CA GLN A 58 -19.95 -11.95 0.10
C GLN A 58 -20.87 -10.73 0.00
N ASN A 59 -20.36 -9.53 0.27
CA ASN A 59 -21.13 -8.29 0.33
C ASN A 59 -20.88 -7.35 -0.86
N TYR A 60 -19.75 -7.49 -1.56
CA TYR A 60 -19.29 -6.54 -2.59
C TYR A 60 -18.89 -7.20 -3.90
N SER A 61 -18.93 -6.41 -4.99
CA SER A 61 -18.23 -6.75 -6.22
C SER A 61 -16.77 -6.30 -6.07
N TYR A 62 -15.87 -7.25 -5.82
CA TYR A 62 -14.45 -6.96 -5.61
C TYR A 62 -13.69 -6.98 -6.93
N HIS A 63 -13.03 -5.87 -7.25
CA HIS A 63 -12.20 -5.70 -8.44
C HIS A 63 -10.74 -5.49 -8.02
N ALA A 64 -9.84 -6.32 -8.54
CA ALA A 64 -8.41 -6.09 -8.45
C ALA A 64 -7.97 -5.24 -9.64
N PHE A 65 -7.07 -4.28 -9.42
CA PHE A 65 -6.45 -3.49 -10.49
C PHE A 65 -4.93 -3.52 -10.37
N THR A 66 -4.25 -3.41 -11.51
CA THR A 66 -2.78 -3.26 -11.57
C THR A 66 -2.38 -1.80 -11.80
N ASN A 67 -3.29 -0.99 -12.34
CA ASN A 67 -3.07 0.43 -12.65
C ASN A 67 -4.06 1.32 -11.88
N LEU A 68 -3.51 2.29 -11.13
CA LEU A 68 -4.26 3.27 -10.35
C LEU A 68 -5.27 4.10 -11.17
N ASP A 69 -5.05 4.24 -12.47
CA ASP A 69 -5.98 4.92 -13.38
C ASP A 69 -7.31 4.16 -13.54
N GLU A 70 -7.32 2.84 -13.37
CA GLU A 70 -8.56 2.06 -13.39
C GLU A 70 -9.48 2.43 -12.22
N PHE A 71 -8.92 2.49 -11.02
CA PHE A 71 -9.67 2.89 -9.83
C PHE A 71 -10.10 4.36 -9.91
N THR A 72 -9.21 5.25 -10.36
CA THR A 72 -9.54 6.68 -10.57
C THR A 72 -10.74 6.84 -11.52
N ARG A 73 -10.74 6.11 -12.65
CA ARG A 73 -11.88 6.11 -13.58
C ARG A 73 -13.15 5.55 -12.95
N ALA A 74 -13.04 4.53 -12.10
CA ALA A 74 -14.20 3.95 -11.43
C ALA A 74 -14.85 4.93 -10.44
N ILE A 75 -14.05 5.67 -9.66
CA ILE A 75 -14.53 6.73 -8.77
C ILE A 75 -15.15 7.88 -9.58
N ASN A 76 -14.47 8.33 -10.64
CA ASN A 76 -14.95 9.45 -11.46
C ASN A 76 -16.25 9.16 -12.20
N ASN A 77 -16.49 7.89 -12.56
CA ASN A 77 -17.73 7.44 -13.20
C ASN A 77 -18.78 6.93 -12.19
N GLU A 78 -18.58 7.17 -10.88
CA GLU A 78 -19.53 6.78 -9.81
C GLU A 78 -19.80 5.26 -9.78
N LYS A 79 -18.85 4.46 -10.25
CA LYS A 79 -18.93 2.99 -10.30
C LYS A 79 -18.30 2.32 -9.07
N ALA A 80 -17.45 3.03 -8.33
CA ALA A 80 -16.80 2.53 -7.12
C ALA A 80 -17.35 3.24 -5.89
N VAL A 81 -17.75 2.48 -4.87
CA VAL A 81 -18.16 3.05 -3.57
C VAL A 81 -16.97 3.26 -2.64
N ALA A 82 -15.90 2.49 -2.83
CA ALA A 82 -14.68 2.55 -2.05
C ALA A 82 -13.55 1.81 -2.76
N GLY A 83 -12.34 2.01 -2.25
CA GLY A 83 -11.19 1.24 -2.67
C GLY A 83 -9.91 1.69 -2.00
N VAL A 84 -8.80 1.09 -2.43
CA VAL A 84 -7.46 1.50 -2.00
C VAL A 84 -6.86 2.42 -3.05
N GLY A 85 -6.38 3.58 -2.62
CA GLY A 85 -5.65 4.54 -3.45
C GLY A 85 -4.39 5.03 -2.74
N SER A 86 -3.46 5.61 -3.50
CA SER A 86 -2.27 6.22 -2.93
C SER A 86 -2.55 7.63 -2.44
N ASP A 87 -1.90 8.06 -1.35
CA ASP A 87 -2.03 9.37 -0.71
C ASP A 87 -2.03 10.58 -1.68
N TYR A 88 -1.17 10.57 -2.69
CA TYR A 88 -1.13 11.63 -3.70
C TYR A 88 -2.37 11.66 -4.62
N GLN A 89 -2.92 10.50 -4.96
CA GLN A 89 -4.18 10.38 -5.70
C GLN A 89 -5.34 10.80 -4.81
N ILE A 90 -5.32 10.43 -3.53
CA ILE A 90 -6.33 10.82 -2.54
C ILE A 90 -6.38 12.34 -2.41
N ALA A 91 -5.22 13.01 -2.30
CA ALA A 91 -5.15 14.47 -2.25
C ALA A 91 -5.78 15.12 -3.51
N GLN A 92 -5.58 14.52 -4.69
CA GLN A 92 -6.24 14.97 -5.91
C GLN A 92 -7.76 14.76 -5.85
N LEU A 93 -8.22 13.58 -5.44
CA LEU A 93 -9.65 13.26 -5.33
C LEU A 93 -10.37 14.14 -4.28
N ILE A 94 -9.69 14.55 -3.21
CA ILE A 94 -10.19 15.54 -2.26
C ILE A 94 -10.41 16.90 -2.94
N LEU A 95 -9.41 17.38 -3.71
CA LEU A 95 -9.51 18.63 -4.47
C LEU A 95 -10.61 18.59 -5.53
N GLU A 96 -10.86 17.42 -6.11
CA GLU A 96 -11.95 17.15 -7.05
C GLU A 96 -13.30 16.90 -6.36
N LYS A 97 -13.34 16.93 -5.01
CA LYS A 97 -14.53 16.70 -4.16
C LYS A 97 -15.19 15.35 -4.41
N LYS A 98 -14.38 14.32 -4.66
CA LYS A 98 -14.84 12.96 -5.00
C LYS A 98 -14.89 12.01 -3.80
N LEU A 99 -14.38 12.44 -2.64
CA LEU A 99 -14.30 11.62 -1.44
C LEU A 99 -15.18 12.18 -0.32
N ARG A 100 -15.52 11.30 0.62
CA ARG A 100 -16.16 11.64 1.89
C ARG A 100 -15.27 11.27 3.06
N LYS A 101 -15.46 11.96 4.19
CA LYS A 101 -14.77 11.65 5.44
C LYS A 101 -15.14 10.26 6.00
N ILE A 102 -14.18 9.64 6.63
CA ILE A 102 -14.25 8.37 7.34
C ILE A 102 -14.79 8.64 8.75
N ASN A 103 -15.82 7.89 9.15
CA ASN A 103 -16.29 7.91 10.52
C ASN A 103 -15.49 6.89 11.36
N PHE A 104 -14.39 7.34 11.96
CA PHE A 104 -13.50 6.48 12.76
C PHE A 104 -14.17 5.91 14.02
N ALA A 105 -15.10 6.63 14.63
CA ALA A 105 -15.86 6.12 15.77
C ALA A 105 -16.74 4.93 15.38
N LYS A 106 -17.35 4.94 14.19
CA LYS A 106 -18.08 3.78 13.65
C LYS A 106 -17.16 2.67 13.21
N LEU A 107 -16.05 2.99 12.53
CA LEU A 107 -15.04 2.03 12.09
C LEU A 107 -14.54 1.15 13.25
N PHE A 108 -14.16 1.76 14.36
CA PHE A 108 -13.64 1.03 15.53
C PHE A 108 -14.70 0.74 16.59
N ASN A 109 -15.97 1.08 16.32
CA ASN A 109 -17.08 0.99 17.27
C ASN A 109 -16.73 1.58 18.66
N ASN A 110 -16.12 2.77 18.67
CA ASN A 110 -15.64 3.42 19.89
C ASN A 110 -15.62 4.94 19.73
N SER A 111 -16.41 5.65 20.54
CA SER A 111 -16.58 7.10 20.48
C SER A 111 -15.32 7.90 20.80
N LYS A 112 -14.28 7.30 21.40
CA LYS A 112 -12.99 7.97 21.61
C LYS A 112 -12.34 8.41 20.30
N PHE A 113 -12.66 7.74 19.19
CA PHE A 113 -12.16 8.08 17.86
C PHE A 113 -12.97 9.18 17.16
N ASN A 114 -13.78 9.94 17.91
CA ASN A 114 -14.21 11.27 17.49
C ASN A 114 -13.14 12.34 17.75
N ASP A 115 -12.13 12.03 18.57
CA ASP A 115 -11.03 12.93 18.89
C ASP A 115 -9.85 12.73 17.93
N SER A 116 -9.37 13.83 17.34
CA SER A 116 -8.29 13.83 16.36
C SER A 116 -6.96 13.33 16.94
N THR A 117 -6.70 13.57 18.22
CA THR A 117 -5.50 13.09 18.90
C THR A 117 -5.53 11.57 19.03
N GLN A 118 -6.68 10.99 19.38
CA GLN A 118 -6.87 9.53 19.41
C GLN A 118 -6.67 8.91 18.01
N ILE A 119 -7.15 9.55 16.94
CA ILE A 119 -6.95 9.08 15.57
C ILE A 119 -5.47 9.16 15.18
N LYS A 120 -4.81 10.31 15.34
CA LYS A 120 -3.39 10.48 14.98
C LYS A 120 -2.46 9.54 15.76
N ASN A 121 -2.82 9.20 17.00
CA ASN A 121 -2.07 8.25 17.83
C ASN A 121 -2.11 6.79 17.30
N LEU A 122 -3.04 6.45 16.42
CA LEU A 122 -3.06 5.14 15.75
C LEU A 122 -1.90 4.97 14.77
N TYR A 123 -1.34 6.08 14.27
CA TYR A 123 -0.40 6.08 13.15
C TYR A 123 1.03 6.38 13.62
N PRO A 124 2.05 5.82 12.95
CA PRO A 124 3.44 6.13 13.23
C PRO A 124 3.76 7.58 12.82
N GLU A 125 4.86 8.12 13.34
CA GLU A 125 5.26 9.51 13.09
C GLU A 125 5.40 9.82 11.60
N ILE A 126 5.97 8.89 10.83
CA ILE A 126 6.14 9.01 9.38
C ILE A 126 4.81 9.19 8.61
N VAL A 127 3.74 8.51 9.05
CA VAL A 127 2.40 8.65 8.45
C VAL A 127 1.79 10.00 8.81
N ASN A 128 1.89 10.42 10.07
CA ASN A 128 1.39 11.73 10.50
C ASN A 128 2.13 12.88 9.78
N LYS A 129 3.45 12.75 9.55
CA LYS A 129 4.21 13.71 8.73
C LYS A 129 3.68 13.79 7.29
N HIS A 130 3.31 12.65 6.70
CA HIS A 130 2.68 12.63 5.38
C HIS A 130 1.34 13.36 5.38
N PHE A 131 0.51 13.16 6.41
CA PHE A 131 -0.74 13.89 6.53
C PHE A 131 -0.53 15.40 6.53
N ASP A 132 0.43 15.88 7.32
CA ASP A 132 0.73 17.31 7.40
C ASP A 132 1.28 17.87 6.07
N LEU A 133 2.04 17.08 5.30
CA LEU A 133 2.54 17.47 3.98
C LEU A 133 1.41 17.58 2.96
N PHE A 134 0.48 16.63 2.92
CA PHE A 134 -0.68 16.67 2.02
C PHE A 134 -1.70 17.72 2.44
N GLU A 135 -1.90 17.95 3.73
CA GLU A 135 -2.69 19.06 4.27
C GLU A 135 -2.19 20.40 3.71
N LYS A 136 -0.88 20.67 3.84
CA LYS A 136 -0.23 21.88 3.30
C LYS A 136 -0.40 21.98 1.78
N PHE A 137 -0.26 20.86 1.06
CA PHE A 137 -0.48 20.82 -0.38
C PHE A 137 -1.93 21.21 -0.74
N ILE A 138 -2.92 20.63 -0.09
CA ILE A 138 -4.35 20.92 -0.33
C ILE A 138 -4.63 22.39 -0.03
N ILE A 139 -4.17 22.92 1.10
CA ILE A 139 -4.30 24.33 1.46
C ILE A 139 -3.68 25.24 0.39
N LYS A 140 -2.47 24.93 -0.09
CA LYS A 140 -1.81 25.66 -1.19
C LYS A 140 -2.68 25.66 -2.44
N LYS A 141 -3.32 24.54 -2.78
CA LYS A 141 -4.22 24.42 -3.93
C LYS A 141 -5.54 25.16 -3.74
N ILE A 142 -6.14 25.12 -2.55
CA ILE A 142 -7.34 25.90 -2.22
C ILE A 142 -7.07 27.39 -2.36
N ARG A 143 -5.90 27.90 -1.92
CA ARG A 143 -5.50 29.30 -2.14
C ARG A 143 -5.38 29.67 -3.62
N GLN A 144 -5.00 28.74 -4.48
CA GLN A 144 -4.96 28.97 -5.93
C GLN A 144 -6.37 29.04 -6.53
N ILE A 145 -7.28 28.18 -6.04
CA ILE A 145 -8.69 28.10 -6.50
C ILE A 145 -9.52 29.28 -5.97
N ASN A 146 -9.34 29.66 -4.71
CA ASN A 146 -10.06 30.72 -4.00
C ASN A 146 -9.08 31.69 -3.31
N PRO A 147 -8.37 32.55 -4.07
CA PRO A 147 -7.30 33.41 -3.52
C PRO A 147 -7.76 34.41 -2.46
N LYS A 148 -9.05 34.78 -2.50
CA LYS A 148 -9.66 35.72 -1.55
C LYS A 148 -10.32 35.03 -0.36
N ASN A 149 -10.25 33.70 -0.28
CA ASN A 149 -10.90 32.88 0.73
C ASN A 149 -12.39 33.20 0.91
N ILE A 150 -13.11 33.40 -0.21
CA ILE A 150 -14.52 33.75 -0.20
C ILE A 150 -15.34 32.59 0.35
N ILE A 151 -16.10 32.82 1.42
CA ILE A 151 -17.11 31.90 1.92
C ILE A 151 -18.43 32.22 1.24
N GLN A 152 -18.93 31.31 0.41
CA GLN A 152 -20.19 31.51 -0.32
C GLN A 152 -21.38 31.39 0.64
N ASN A 153 -22.37 32.28 0.49
CA ASN A 153 -23.64 32.13 1.23
C ASN A 153 -24.31 30.81 0.84
N ASP A 154 -24.85 30.10 1.84
CA ASP A 154 -25.53 28.81 1.66
C ASP A 154 -24.68 27.73 0.95
N TRP A 155 -23.35 27.76 1.17
CA TRP A 155 -22.39 26.84 0.55
C TRP A 155 -22.72 25.34 0.71
N GLN A 156 -23.48 24.96 1.74
CA GLN A 156 -23.95 23.57 1.96
C GLN A 156 -24.91 23.08 0.88
N ASN A 157 -25.66 23.98 0.23
CA ASN A 157 -26.69 23.63 -0.75
C ASN A 157 -26.29 23.97 -2.21
N ILE A 158 -25.13 24.60 -2.41
CA ILE A 158 -24.61 24.89 -3.75
C ILE A 158 -24.17 23.58 -4.42
N SER A 159 -24.45 23.46 -5.73
CA SER A 159 -23.93 22.35 -6.53
C SER A 159 -22.42 22.17 -6.35
N HIS A 160 -21.97 20.92 -6.17
CA HIS A 160 -20.56 20.59 -5.93
C HIS A 160 -19.59 21.19 -6.94
N THR A 161 -20.02 21.30 -8.20
CA THR A 161 -19.25 21.91 -9.30
C THR A 161 -19.03 23.41 -9.14
N LYS A 162 -19.94 24.12 -8.45
CA LYS A 162 -19.93 25.57 -8.24
C LYS A 162 -19.40 25.99 -6.88
N PHE A 163 -19.32 25.05 -5.93
CA PHE A 163 -18.77 25.31 -4.61
C PHE A 163 -17.30 25.72 -4.70
N LEU A 164 -16.89 26.75 -3.97
CA LEU A 164 -15.52 27.19 -3.85
C LEU A 164 -14.98 26.73 -2.49
N PRO A 165 -13.99 25.83 -2.45
CA PRO A 165 -13.38 25.44 -1.17
C PRO A 165 -12.73 26.66 -0.52
N PHE A 166 -12.67 26.64 0.81
CA PHE A 166 -12.11 27.74 1.61
C PHE A 166 -11.34 27.20 2.81
N ILE A 167 -10.59 28.09 3.47
CA ILE A 167 -9.68 27.80 4.57
C ILE A 167 -10.25 28.40 5.84
N TYR A 168 -10.18 27.64 6.94
CA TYR A 168 -10.49 28.11 8.27
C TYR A 168 -9.25 28.71 8.93
N TYR A 169 -9.46 29.82 9.64
CA TYR A 169 -8.44 30.48 10.44
C TYR A 169 -8.91 30.55 11.90
N ASP A 170 -8.00 30.35 12.84
CA ASP A 170 -8.25 30.58 14.26
C ASP A 170 -8.26 32.07 14.62
N GLU A 171 -8.52 32.39 15.89
CA GLU A 171 -8.52 33.77 16.41
C GLU A 171 -7.16 34.49 16.23
N ASN A 172 -6.07 33.73 16.11
CA ASN A 172 -4.72 34.23 15.91
C ASN A 172 -4.31 34.27 14.43
N ASN A 173 -5.25 34.06 13.50
CA ASN A 173 -5.03 34.00 12.06
C ASN A 173 -4.11 32.86 11.61
N ASN A 174 -3.98 31.80 12.41
CA ASN A 174 -3.34 30.54 11.99
C ASN A 174 -4.35 29.68 11.24
N ILE A 175 -3.85 28.88 10.29
CA ILE A 175 -4.71 27.96 9.54
C ILE A 175 -5.13 26.80 10.46
N SER A 176 -6.44 26.63 10.62
CA SER A 176 -7.01 25.53 11.40
C SER A 176 -7.39 24.32 10.55
N GLY A 177 -7.55 24.49 9.23
CA GLY A 177 -7.93 23.42 8.29
C GLY A 177 -8.65 24.00 7.07
N PHE A 178 -9.45 23.21 6.39
CA PHE A 178 -10.20 23.65 5.19
C PHE A 178 -11.65 23.17 5.20
N GLU A 179 -12.42 23.63 4.22
CA GLU A 179 -13.75 23.12 3.89
C GLU A 179 -13.75 22.74 2.42
N ILE A 180 -14.01 21.46 2.14
CA ILE A 180 -14.06 20.93 0.78
C ILE A 180 -15.19 19.93 0.55
N ASP A 181 -15.71 19.30 1.61
CA ASP A 181 -16.71 18.23 1.49
C ASP A 181 -18.17 18.73 1.48
N GLN A 182 -18.38 20.02 1.74
CA GLN A 182 -19.68 20.70 1.88
C GLN A 182 -20.52 20.22 3.08
N LYS A 183 -19.88 19.79 4.16
CA LYS A 183 -20.53 19.45 5.44
C LYS A 183 -19.92 20.29 6.55
N LYS A 184 -20.78 20.80 7.45
CA LYS A 184 -20.32 21.58 8.62
C LYS A 184 -19.19 20.87 9.36
N GLY A 185 -18.07 21.57 9.52
CA GLY A 185 -16.91 21.10 10.25
C GLY A 185 -15.66 21.76 9.71
N ILE A 186 -14.51 21.39 10.27
CA ILE A 186 -13.21 21.67 9.69
C ILE A 186 -12.72 20.34 9.12
N ASP A 187 -12.37 20.34 7.85
CA ASP A 187 -11.80 19.19 7.16
C ASP A 187 -10.28 19.15 7.31
N HIS A 188 -9.78 17.93 7.43
CA HIS A 188 -8.37 17.59 7.41
C HIS A 188 -8.10 16.38 6.53
N PHE A 189 -6.92 16.32 5.91
CA PHE A 189 -6.51 15.24 5.00
C PHE A 189 -6.67 13.83 5.61
N TYR A 190 -6.28 13.66 6.88
CA TYR A 190 -6.33 12.37 7.56
C TYR A 190 -7.76 11.83 7.73
N GLU A 191 -8.78 12.68 7.61
CA GLU A 191 -10.17 12.27 7.75
C GLU A 191 -10.71 11.56 6.51
N PHE A 192 -10.03 11.64 5.36
CA PHE A 192 -10.52 11.10 4.09
C PHE A 192 -9.99 9.69 3.79
N LEU A 193 -9.15 9.12 4.65
CA LEU A 193 -8.46 7.87 4.35
C LEU A 193 -8.15 7.05 5.60
N ILE A 194 -8.05 5.73 5.44
CA ILE A 194 -7.54 4.81 6.47
C ILE A 194 -6.22 4.24 5.93
N PRO A 195 -5.05 4.67 6.46
CA PRO A 195 -3.74 4.16 6.03
C PRO A 195 -3.71 2.64 6.06
N TYR A 196 -3.24 2.08 4.96
CA TYR A 196 -3.15 0.65 4.78
C TYR A 196 -1.69 0.21 4.82
N PHE A 197 -0.88 0.67 3.87
CA PHE A 197 0.55 0.32 3.77
C PHE A 197 1.44 1.54 3.63
N ILE A 198 2.65 1.42 4.20
CA ILE A 198 3.75 2.38 4.07
C ILE A 198 4.76 1.78 3.11
N MET A 199 5.01 2.47 2.00
CA MET A 199 5.80 1.93 0.91
C MET A 199 6.91 2.89 0.50
N ASP A 200 8.17 2.43 0.56
CA ASP A 200 9.33 3.18 0.11
C ASP A 200 10.11 2.40 -0.96
N LYS A 201 10.80 3.11 -1.85
CA LYS A 201 11.60 2.47 -2.90
C LYS A 201 13.04 2.25 -2.49
N MET A 202 13.56 1.10 -2.91
CA MET A 202 14.95 0.72 -2.72
C MET A 202 15.53 0.01 -3.94
N VAL A 203 16.85 -0.13 -3.95
CA VAL A 203 17.59 -0.94 -4.93
C VAL A 203 17.82 -2.32 -4.32
N VAL A 204 17.30 -3.36 -4.95
CA VAL A 204 17.47 -4.77 -4.58
C VAL A 204 18.41 -5.43 -5.58
N TYR A 205 19.24 -6.37 -5.14
CA TYR A 205 20.20 -7.05 -5.99
C TYR A 205 20.37 -8.52 -5.62
N ASN A 206 20.62 -9.37 -6.61
CA ASN A 206 20.84 -10.81 -6.43
C ASN A 206 22.25 -11.09 -5.85
N THR A 207 22.37 -12.00 -4.90
CA THR A 207 23.65 -12.30 -4.23
C THR A 207 24.26 -13.63 -4.64
N ASP A 208 23.62 -14.36 -5.57
CA ASP A 208 24.04 -15.69 -5.97
C ASP A 208 25.34 -15.66 -6.78
N LYS A 209 26.38 -16.29 -6.22
CA LYS A 209 27.72 -16.30 -6.81
C LYS A 209 27.89 -17.35 -7.89
N SER A 210 27.38 -18.55 -7.63
CA SER A 210 27.64 -19.73 -8.46
C SER A 210 26.53 -20.75 -8.30
N PRO A 211 26.30 -21.60 -9.34
CA PRO A 211 25.30 -22.64 -9.29
C PRO A 211 25.53 -23.57 -8.10
N ASN A 212 24.45 -23.90 -7.40
CA ASN A 212 24.43 -24.83 -6.29
C ASN A 212 23.04 -25.47 -6.17
N LYS A 213 22.75 -26.18 -5.07
CA LYS A 213 21.46 -26.85 -4.89
C LYS A 213 20.25 -25.90 -4.88
N PHE A 214 20.45 -24.64 -4.54
CA PHE A 214 19.41 -23.62 -4.39
C PHE A 214 19.21 -22.77 -5.66
N THR A 215 20.24 -22.60 -6.48
CA THR A 215 20.22 -21.63 -7.60
C THR A 215 21.11 -22.08 -8.76
N GLU A 216 20.73 -21.75 -9.99
CA GLU A 216 21.56 -21.92 -11.20
C GLU A 216 22.22 -20.60 -11.64
N ARG A 217 22.03 -19.53 -10.86
CA ARG A 217 22.59 -18.20 -11.13
C ARG A 217 24.12 -18.23 -11.10
N SER A 218 24.73 -17.58 -12.09
CA SER A 218 26.19 -17.50 -12.22
C SER A 218 26.69 -16.18 -12.80
N ASN A 219 25.87 -15.13 -12.74
CA ASN A 219 26.14 -13.86 -13.42
C ASN A 219 27.05 -12.91 -12.62
N LEU A 220 27.16 -13.10 -11.30
CA LEU A 220 28.12 -12.36 -10.47
C LEU A 220 29.56 -12.68 -10.91
N LYS A 221 30.43 -11.67 -10.95
CA LYS A 221 31.86 -11.85 -11.23
C LYS A 221 32.54 -12.56 -10.04
N SER A 222 33.59 -13.33 -10.35
CA SER A 222 34.35 -14.05 -9.33
C SER A 222 34.98 -13.08 -8.33
N ASN A 223 34.98 -13.44 -7.04
CA ASN A 223 35.56 -12.67 -5.92
C ASN A 223 34.86 -11.34 -5.58
N GLU A 224 33.70 -11.04 -6.18
CA GLU A 224 32.91 -9.87 -5.77
C GLU A 224 32.28 -10.04 -4.39
N ASN A 225 32.16 -8.92 -3.68
CA ASN A 225 31.39 -8.75 -2.46
C ASN A 225 30.63 -7.40 -2.53
N PHE A 226 29.82 -7.09 -1.53
CA PHE A 226 28.94 -5.93 -1.53
C PHE A 226 29.25 -4.93 -0.40
N ASN A 227 30.41 -5.03 0.24
CA ASN A 227 30.77 -4.19 1.40
C ASN A 227 30.95 -2.72 1.01
N ASP A 228 31.36 -2.46 -0.24
CA ASP A 228 31.52 -1.11 -0.80
C ASP A 228 30.20 -0.33 -0.84
N LEU A 229 29.05 -1.03 -0.95
CA LEU A 229 27.73 -0.41 -0.95
C LEU A 229 27.38 0.31 0.35
N GLU A 230 28.00 -0.05 1.49
CA GLU A 230 27.70 0.58 2.79
C GLU A 230 27.94 2.09 2.75
N SER A 231 29.02 2.51 2.08
CA SER A 231 29.43 3.92 1.97
C SER A 231 28.61 4.74 0.97
N LEU A 232 27.88 4.08 0.06
CA LEU A 232 27.17 4.73 -1.03
C LEU A 232 25.80 5.24 -0.58
N SER A 233 25.36 6.33 -1.19
CA SER A 233 24.11 6.99 -0.83
C SER A 233 23.27 7.48 -2.02
N SER A 234 23.88 7.76 -3.18
CA SER A 234 23.13 8.23 -4.36
C SER A 234 22.60 7.05 -5.19
N TRP A 235 21.46 7.25 -5.86
CA TRP A 235 20.90 6.26 -6.79
C TRP A 235 21.92 5.81 -7.84
N LYS A 236 22.64 6.79 -8.42
CA LYS A 236 23.65 6.56 -9.46
C LYS A 236 24.77 5.67 -8.98
N ASP A 237 25.40 6.03 -7.86
CA ASP A 237 26.60 5.33 -7.42
C ASP A 237 26.26 3.92 -6.94
N ILE A 238 25.11 3.74 -6.28
CA ILE A 238 24.60 2.42 -5.87
C ILE A 238 24.40 1.53 -7.09
N ILE A 239 23.59 1.96 -8.07
CA ILE A 239 23.28 1.15 -9.25
C ILE A 239 24.54 0.90 -10.09
N LYS A 240 25.38 1.91 -10.28
CA LYS A 240 26.64 1.78 -11.04
C LYS A 240 27.59 0.76 -10.41
N THR A 241 27.72 0.80 -9.09
CA THR A 241 28.55 -0.15 -8.34
C THR A 241 27.98 -1.55 -8.42
N LEU A 242 26.66 -1.71 -8.35
CA LEU A 242 26.03 -3.02 -8.51
C LEU A 242 26.23 -3.57 -9.92
N VAL A 243 25.95 -2.79 -10.96
CA VAL A 243 26.11 -3.17 -12.37
C VAL A 243 27.54 -3.65 -12.66
N SER A 244 28.55 -3.00 -12.07
CA SER A 244 29.95 -3.38 -12.28
C SER A 244 30.30 -4.76 -11.71
N LYS A 245 29.51 -5.32 -10.79
CA LYS A 245 29.74 -6.63 -10.17
C LYS A 245 29.22 -7.81 -10.99
N TYR A 246 28.42 -7.57 -12.03
CA TYR A 246 27.85 -8.62 -12.87
C TYR A 246 28.51 -8.69 -14.25
N LYS A 247 28.59 -9.89 -14.83
CA LYS A 247 29.17 -10.14 -16.15
C LYS A 247 28.32 -9.55 -17.27
N ASN A 248 27.01 -9.80 -17.21
CA ASN A 248 26.01 -9.28 -18.14
C ASN A 248 24.83 -8.71 -17.34
N PRO A 249 24.97 -7.49 -16.76
CA PRO A 249 24.01 -6.95 -15.82
C PRO A 249 22.63 -6.74 -16.44
N ARG A 250 21.60 -7.17 -15.72
CA ARG A 250 20.18 -6.93 -16.04
C ARG A 250 19.53 -6.13 -14.91
N VAL A 251 19.18 -4.88 -15.21
CA VAL A 251 18.55 -3.93 -14.30
C VAL A 251 17.07 -3.80 -14.65
N TYR A 252 16.21 -4.10 -13.69
CA TYR A 252 14.77 -4.00 -13.83
C TYR A 252 14.26 -2.76 -13.10
N TRP A 253 13.44 -1.98 -13.78
CA TRP A 253 12.89 -0.70 -13.33
C TRP A 253 11.37 -0.80 -13.30
N THR A 254 10.70 -0.08 -12.41
CA THR A 254 9.24 0.07 -12.51
C THR A 254 8.86 0.86 -13.76
N ASN A 255 7.85 0.39 -14.48
CA ASN A 255 7.25 1.11 -15.60
C ASN A 255 6.21 2.14 -15.11
N TRP A 256 6.61 3.02 -14.19
CA TRP A 256 5.79 4.12 -13.72
C TRP A 256 6.51 5.45 -13.95
N PHE A 257 5.88 6.36 -14.70
CA PHE A 257 6.53 7.60 -15.10
C PHE A 257 6.90 8.48 -13.89
N GLN A 258 6.07 8.45 -12.83
CA GLN A 258 6.27 9.32 -11.68
C GLN A 258 7.39 8.83 -10.77
N ASP A 259 7.50 7.51 -10.56
CA ASP A 259 8.66 6.86 -9.91
C ASP A 259 9.95 7.37 -10.55
N ASN A 260 10.01 7.20 -11.86
CA ASN A 260 11.19 7.50 -12.66
C ASN A 260 11.48 9.00 -12.73
N ALA A 261 10.45 9.86 -12.81
CA ALA A 261 10.62 11.31 -12.72
C ALA A 261 11.23 11.73 -11.38
N MET A 262 10.76 11.17 -10.26
CA MET A 262 11.28 11.51 -8.94
C MET A 262 12.73 11.05 -8.76
N ILE A 263 13.08 9.85 -9.24
CA ILE A 263 14.48 9.39 -9.30
C ILE A 263 15.33 10.36 -10.15
N GLY A 264 14.80 10.82 -11.29
CA GLY A 264 15.45 11.81 -12.15
C GLY A 264 15.75 13.13 -11.44
N GLN A 265 14.84 13.64 -10.61
CA GLN A 265 15.09 14.84 -9.81
C GLN A 265 16.21 14.64 -8.80
N PHE A 266 16.25 13.48 -8.13
CA PHE A 266 17.32 13.16 -7.19
C PHE A 266 18.68 13.12 -7.88
N TYR A 267 18.77 12.42 -9.02
CA TYR A 267 20.01 12.38 -9.81
C TYR A 267 20.41 13.77 -10.33
N GLY A 268 19.45 14.56 -10.84
CA GLY A 268 19.71 15.92 -11.29
C GLY A 268 20.31 16.80 -10.18
N TYR A 269 19.80 16.69 -8.96
CA TYR A 269 20.34 17.39 -7.79
C TYR A 269 21.71 16.84 -7.34
N GLU A 270 21.79 15.54 -7.09
CA GLU A 270 22.95 14.88 -6.45
C GLU A 270 24.16 14.73 -7.38
N SER A 271 23.93 14.52 -8.68
CA SER A 271 24.98 14.16 -9.64
C SER A 271 25.20 15.20 -10.73
N LEU A 272 24.16 15.98 -11.11
CA LEU A 272 24.27 17.03 -12.12
C LEU A 272 24.32 18.45 -11.54
N ASN A 273 24.32 18.59 -10.21
CA ASN A 273 24.36 19.86 -9.50
C ASN A 273 23.24 20.84 -9.90
N LYS A 274 22.05 20.33 -10.27
CA LYS A 274 20.87 21.13 -10.59
C LYS A 274 20.15 21.58 -9.32
N LEU A 275 20.75 22.55 -8.63
CA LEU A 275 20.26 23.07 -7.34
C LEU A 275 18.81 23.58 -7.39
N LYS A 276 18.27 23.92 -8.57
CA LYS A 276 16.85 24.30 -8.73
C LYS A 276 15.85 23.20 -8.34
N TYR A 277 16.26 21.94 -8.25
CA TYR A 277 15.37 20.85 -7.84
C TYR A 277 15.19 20.73 -6.33
N PHE A 278 16.02 21.42 -5.54
CA PHE A 278 15.93 21.39 -4.08
C PHE A 278 16.14 22.79 -3.50
N SER A 279 15.10 23.30 -2.84
CA SER A 279 15.09 24.66 -2.31
C SER A 279 15.97 24.82 -1.07
N LYS A 280 16.30 26.07 -0.73
CA LYS A 280 16.99 26.40 0.52
C LYS A 280 16.16 26.09 1.77
N GLN A 281 14.85 25.90 1.61
CA GLN A 281 13.91 25.52 2.67
C GLN A 281 13.81 23.99 2.84
N ASN A 282 14.71 23.22 2.22
CA ASN A 282 14.70 21.75 2.20
C ASN A 282 13.45 21.15 1.55
N GLU A 283 12.92 21.80 0.51
CA GLU A 283 11.76 21.32 -0.24
C GLU A 283 12.17 20.97 -1.67
N TRP A 284 11.70 19.83 -2.15
CA TRP A 284 11.89 19.47 -3.55
C TRP A 284 10.97 20.27 -4.46
N ALA A 285 11.49 20.72 -5.60
CA ALA A 285 10.69 21.43 -6.59
C ALA A 285 9.55 20.56 -7.15
N ASP A 286 8.36 21.15 -7.24
CA ASP A 286 7.20 20.54 -7.89
C ASP A 286 7.51 20.31 -9.39
N ILE A 287 7.22 19.11 -9.88
CA ILE A 287 7.11 18.77 -11.30
C ILE A 287 5.97 19.62 -11.89
N ASN A 288 6.25 20.32 -12.99
CA ASN A 288 5.33 21.22 -13.65
C ASN A 288 5.57 21.23 -15.18
N HIS A 289 4.77 22.01 -15.91
CA HIS A 289 4.86 22.07 -17.38
C HIS A 289 6.22 22.59 -17.91
N GLU A 290 6.98 23.32 -17.11
CA GLU A 290 8.26 23.91 -17.51
C GLU A 290 9.43 22.95 -17.30
N ASN A 291 9.38 22.12 -16.24
CA ASN A 291 10.53 21.29 -15.84
C ASN A 291 10.39 19.80 -16.12
N PHE A 292 9.19 19.26 -16.38
CA PHE A 292 8.99 17.81 -16.44
C PHE A 292 9.85 17.10 -17.51
N LYS A 293 10.03 17.72 -18.68
CA LYS A 293 10.85 17.15 -19.76
C LYS A 293 12.30 17.00 -19.35
N GLU A 294 12.82 18.00 -18.64
CA GLU A 294 14.18 17.99 -18.13
C GLU A 294 14.36 16.90 -17.08
N ILE A 295 13.41 16.77 -16.16
CA ILE A 295 13.40 15.75 -15.10
C ILE A 295 13.41 14.34 -15.69
N ILE A 296 12.56 14.07 -16.70
CA ILE A 296 12.53 12.78 -17.39
C ILE A 296 13.85 12.55 -18.15
N ASN A 297 14.43 13.58 -18.78
CA ASN A 297 15.74 13.44 -19.44
C ASN A 297 16.86 13.14 -18.44
N ASP A 298 16.79 13.68 -17.23
CA ASP A 298 17.75 13.41 -16.16
C ASP A 298 17.65 11.97 -15.69
N TRP A 299 16.44 11.42 -15.56
CA TRP A 299 16.27 9.98 -15.31
C TRP A 299 16.85 9.11 -16.43
N VAL A 300 16.58 9.43 -17.70
CA VAL A 300 17.17 8.70 -18.84
C VAL A 300 18.70 8.76 -18.80
N SER A 301 19.25 9.92 -18.42
CA SER A 301 20.69 10.11 -18.24
C SER A 301 21.24 9.27 -17.09
N LEU A 302 20.54 9.22 -15.95
CA LEU A 302 20.88 8.34 -14.83
C LEU A 302 20.96 6.88 -15.28
N VAL A 303 19.96 6.38 -16.00
CA VAL A 303 19.93 4.99 -16.47
C VAL A 303 21.18 4.70 -17.31
N LYS A 304 21.50 5.60 -18.25
CA LYS A 304 22.70 5.45 -19.10
C LYS A 304 24.00 5.53 -18.30
N ASP A 305 24.12 6.48 -17.37
CA ASP A 305 25.32 6.69 -16.58
C ASP A 305 25.58 5.57 -15.57
N ALA A 306 24.52 5.00 -15.01
CA ALA A 306 24.60 3.96 -14.01
C ALA A 306 24.74 2.56 -14.64
N THR A 307 24.06 2.30 -15.77
CA THR A 307 24.05 0.96 -16.38
C THR A 307 24.99 0.81 -17.58
N GLY A 308 25.50 1.93 -18.11
CA GLY A 308 26.29 1.99 -19.34
C GLY A 308 25.45 1.96 -20.62
N GLU A 309 24.16 1.67 -20.53
CA GLU A 309 23.27 1.39 -21.66
C GLU A 309 22.02 2.26 -21.65
N SER A 310 21.44 2.49 -22.83
CA SER A 310 20.17 3.22 -22.91
C SER A 310 19.04 2.45 -22.20
N ILE A 311 18.06 3.19 -21.65
CA ILE A 311 16.78 2.61 -21.20
C ILE A 311 16.06 1.81 -22.31
N LYS A 312 16.33 2.12 -23.59
CA LYS A 312 15.78 1.39 -24.75
C LYS A 312 16.46 0.04 -25.02
N ASN A 313 17.58 -0.25 -24.36
CA ASN A 313 18.26 -1.53 -24.48
C ASN A 313 17.65 -2.53 -23.49
N SER A 314 16.61 -3.24 -23.92
CA SER A 314 15.86 -4.20 -23.10
C SER A 314 16.66 -5.41 -22.61
N LYS A 315 17.87 -5.65 -23.16
CA LYS A 315 18.77 -6.70 -22.65
C LYS A 315 19.42 -6.31 -21.33
N THR A 316 19.67 -5.02 -21.12
CA THR A 316 20.30 -4.48 -19.90
C THR A 316 19.28 -3.81 -19.00
N ASN A 317 18.37 -3.01 -19.58
CA ASN A 317 17.38 -2.22 -18.83
C ASN A 317 15.97 -2.65 -19.22
N LYS A 318 15.24 -3.28 -18.29
CA LYS A 318 13.84 -3.67 -18.52
C LYS A 318 12.91 -2.82 -17.67
N LEU A 319 11.81 -2.37 -18.27
CA LEU A 319 10.69 -1.74 -17.57
C LEU A 319 9.63 -2.82 -17.27
N ALA A 320 9.46 -3.15 -16.01
CA ALA A 320 8.48 -4.12 -15.53
C ALA A 320 7.15 -3.42 -15.22
N THR A 321 6.03 -4.03 -15.61
CA THR A 321 4.70 -3.42 -15.50
C THR A 321 4.00 -3.65 -14.17
N ASP A 322 4.46 -4.62 -13.39
CA ASP A 322 3.91 -4.95 -12.07
C ASP A 322 5.00 -5.38 -11.08
N GLY A 323 4.67 -5.33 -9.79
CA GLY A 323 5.59 -5.69 -8.70
C GLY A 323 5.94 -7.18 -8.67
N GLN A 324 5.02 -8.06 -9.06
CA GLN A 324 5.24 -9.50 -9.05
C GLN A 324 6.33 -9.91 -10.05
N GLU A 325 6.40 -9.26 -11.20
CA GLU A 325 7.49 -9.44 -12.16
C GLU A 325 8.84 -9.03 -11.56
N LEU A 326 8.89 -7.91 -10.81
CA LEU A 326 10.12 -7.46 -10.16
C LEU A 326 10.58 -8.45 -9.09
N VAL A 327 9.67 -8.94 -8.24
CA VAL A 327 9.95 -9.95 -7.21
C VAL A 327 10.42 -11.25 -7.85
N SER A 328 9.60 -11.84 -8.72
CA SER A 328 9.92 -13.14 -9.32
C SER A 328 11.24 -13.09 -10.08
N SER A 329 11.47 -12.03 -10.88
CA SER A 329 12.69 -11.94 -11.69
C SER A 329 13.98 -11.75 -10.88
N ILE A 330 13.97 -11.13 -9.70
CA ILE A 330 15.21 -10.93 -8.92
C ILE A 330 15.62 -12.22 -8.19
N ILE A 331 14.67 -13.08 -7.82
CA ILE A 331 14.93 -14.32 -7.07
C ILE A 331 14.85 -15.61 -7.88
N GLU A 332 14.27 -15.60 -9.08
CA GLU A 332 14.08 -16.85 -9.86
C GLU A 332 15.42 -17.57 -10.04
N PRO A 333 15.53 -18.87 -9.68
CA PRO A 333 16.82 -19.54 -9.53
C PRO A 333 17.47 -19.99 -10.84
N ILE A 334 17.31 -19.21 -11.92
CA ILE A 334 17.86 -19.47 -13.26
C ILE A 334 18.57 -18.25 -13.84
N ASN A 335 19.51 -18.49 -14.77
CA ASN A 335 20.23 -17.40 -15.45
C ASN A 335 19.33 -16.55 -16.36
N GLY A 336 19.77 -15.34 -16.65
CA GLY A 336 19.09 -14.43 -17.59
C GLY A 336 17.90 -13.68 -16.97
N LYS A 337 17.83 -13.59 -15.66
CA LYS A 337 16.81 -12.85 -14.93
C LYS A 337 17.42 -11.59 -14.29
N ALA A 338 16.66 -10.81 -13.53
CA ALA A 338 17.14 -9.53 -13.00
C ALA A 338 18.32 -9.77 -12.03
N ASP A 339 19.36 -8.93 -12.12
CA ASP A 339 20.48 -8.89 -11.17
C ASP A 339 20.33 -7.71 -10.21
N VAL A 340 19.70 -6.63 -10.68
CA VAL A 340 19.36 -5.43 -9.93
C VAL A 340 17.91 -5.08 -10.24
N SER A 341 17.14 -4.69 -9.24
CA SER A 341 15.73 -4.37 -9.38
C SER A 341 15.34 -3.20 -8.47
N ILE A 342 14.53 -2.27 -8.97
CA ILE A 342 14.00 -1.14 -8.19
C ILE A 342 12.56 -1.46 -7.81
N MET A 343 12.29 -1.72 -6.53
CA MET A 343 10.98 -2.15 -6.05
C MET A 343 10.63 -1.54 -4.69
N TYR A 344 9.39 -1.75 -4.25
CA TYR A 344 8.96 -1.33 -2.91
C TYR A 344 9.52 -2.25 -1.83
N ASN A 345 9.59 -1.76 -0.59
CA ASN A 345 9.98 -2.52 0.58
C ASN A 345 9.16 -3.81 0.81
N GLY A 346 7.85 -3.81 0.53
CA GLY A 346 7.03 -5.01 0.62
C GLY A 346 7.48 -6.11 -0.35
N ASP A 347 7.63 -5.75 -1.63
CA ASP A 347 8.16 -6.62 -2.68
C ASP A 347 9.59 -7.11 -2.34
N ALA A 348 10.43 -6.24 -1.80
CA ALA A 348 11.79 -6.59 -1.39
C ALA A 348 11.80 -7.58 -0.21
N LEU A 349 10.86 -7.46 0.72
CA LEU A 349 10.74 -8.38 1.85
C LEU A 349 10.22 -9.75 1.39
N ASP A 350 9.29 -9.77 0.45
CA ASP A 350 8.82 -11.01 -0.19
C ASP A 350 9.94 -11.71 -0.97
N ALA A 351 10.75 -10.94 -1.71
CA ALA A 351 11.95 -11.45 -2.37
C ALA A 351 13.01 -11.95 -1.36
N TYR A 352 13.14 -11.31 -0.19
CA TYR A 352 14.08 -11.73 0.84
C TYR A 352 13.72 -13.11 1.41
N TYR A 353 12.43 -13.38 1.61
CA TYR A 353 11.89 -14.67 2.01
C TYR A 353 11.40 -15.50 0.80
N GLY A 354 12.27 -15.67 -0.19
CA GLY A 354 11.90 -16.22 -1.50
C GLY A 354 11.46 -17.70 -1.55
N GLU A 355 11.52 -18.47 -0.46
CA GLU A 355 11.12 -19.89 -0.46
C GLU A 355 9.65 -20.09 -0.87
N ASP A 356 8.77 -19.19 -0.45
CA ASP A 356 7.34 -19.24 -0.74
C ASP A 356 7.04 -19.01 -2.22
N ASN A 357 7.90 -18.25 -2.91
CA ASN A 357 7.84 -18.02 -4.34
C ASN A 357 8.53 -19.16 -5.13
N PHE A 358 9.71 -19.60 -4.68
CA PHE A 358 10.47 -20.68 -5.29
C PHE A 358 11.07 -21.59 -4.22
N LYS A 359 10.40 -22.72 -3.95
CA LYS A 359 10.82 -23.72 -2.95
C LYS A 359 12.29 -24.16 -3.06
N LYS A 360 12.88 -24.10 -4.27
CA LYS A 360 14.30 -24.42 -4.51
C LYS A 360 15.25 -23.52 -3.71
N LEU A 361 14.89 -22.26 -3.43
CA LEU A 361 15.72 -21.30 -2.72
C LEU A 361 15.93 -21.68 -1.23
N GLY A 362 14.92 -22.29 -0.62
CA GLY A 362 14.94 -22.61 0.82
C GLY A 362 15.02 -21.35 1.70
N ASN A 363 15.27 -21.55 2.99
CA ASN A 363 15.23 -20.50 4.01
C ASN A 363 16.45 -19.55 4.04
N ILE A 364 17.27 -19.49 2.99
CA ILE A 364 18.42 -18.59 2.92
C ILE A 364 18.11 -17.39 2.02
N PRO A 365 18.48 -16.16 2.41
CA PRO A 365 18.29 -14.99 1.55
C PRO A 365 19.18 -15.04 0.31
N HIS A 366 18.59 -14.78 -0.85
CA HIS A 366 19.26 -14.73 -2.16
C HIS A 366 19.40 -13.32 -2.75
N ILE A 367 19.00 -12.32 -1.95
CA ILE A 367 19.08 -10.92 -2.31
C ILE A 367 19.75 -10.09 -1.21
N GLY A 368 20.30 -8.95 -1.61
CA GLY A 368 20.62 -7.83 -0.73
C GLY A 368 19.86 -6.59 -1.20
N PHE A 369 19.91 -5.54 -0.40
CA PHE A 369 19.27 -4.27 -0.75
C PHE A 369 20.13 -3.07 -0.35
N LYS A 370 19.79 -1.91 -0.89
CA LYS A 370 20.30 -0.61 -0.47
C LYS A 370 19.25 0.46 -0.68
N ARG A 371 19.00 1.26 0.36
CA ARG A 371 18.21 2.49 0.26
C ARG A 371 19.08 3.69 -0.13
N PRO A 372 18.76 4.40 -1.20
CA PRO A 372 19.36 5.69 -1.52
C PRO A 372 18.96 6.74 -0.47
N LYS A 373 19.85 7.70 -0.19
CA LYS A 373 19.65 8.75 0.81
C LYS A 373 18.41 9.57 0.52
N ASN A 374 18.20 10.00 -0.71
CA ASN A 374 16.96 10.64 -1.12
C ASN A 374 16.12 9.61 -1.87
N THR A 375 14.97 9.27 -1.30
CA THR A 375 14.00 8.36 -1.89
C THR A 375 12.60 8.95 -1.75
N TYR A 376 11.61 8.24 -2.24
CA TYR A 376 10.21 8.60 -2.08
C TYR A 376 9.43 7.48 -1.41
N MET A 377 8.30 7.89 -0.86
CA MET A 377 7.39 7.01 -0.15
C MET A 377 5.96 7.40 -0.47
N ASN A 378 5.11 6.40 -0.56
CA ASN A 378 3.66 6.54 -0.64
C ASN A 378 3.01 5.83 0.53
N ILE A 379 1.83 6.31 0.89
CA ILE A 379 0.90 5.61 1.75
C ILE A 379 -0.28 5.19 0.89
N ASP A 380 -0.50 3.90 0.78
CA ASP A 380 -1.73 3.38 0.20
C ASP A 380 -2.78 3.27 1.30
N ALA A 381 -4.01 3.68 1.01
CA ALA A 381 -5.06 3.83 2.02
C ALA A 381 -6.45 3.54 1.47
N TRP A 382 -7.33 3.04 2.33
CA TRP A 382 -8.74 2.88 2.02
C TRP A 382 -9.44 4.24 1.99
N ILE A 383 -10.25 4.46 0.96
CA ILE A 383 -11.07 5.66 0.79
C ILE A 383 -12.51 5.29 0.44
N ILE A 384 -13.43 6.22 0.70
CA ILE A 384 -14.84 6.07 0.38
C ILE A 384 -15.24 7.18 -0.59
N SER A 385 -15.91 6.80 -1.67
CA SER A 385 -16.47 7.72 -2.65
C SER A 385 -17.54 8.60 -2.02
N ARG A 386 -17.62 9.87 -2.45
CA ARG A 386 -18.61 10.85 -1.99
C ARG A 386 -20.05 10.34 -2.15
N GLU A 387 -20.34 9.71 -3.28
CA GLU A 387 -21.70 9.28 -3.66
C GLU A 387 -22.18 8.05 -2.87
N THR A 388 -21.32 7.44 -2.06
CA THR A 388 -21.69 6.33 -1.18
C THR A 388 -22.62 6.81 -0.08
N SER A 389 -23.80 6.20 0.03
CA SER A 389 -24.79 6.53 1.07
C SER A 389 -24.22 6.34 2.48
N GLU A 390 -24.77 7.04 3.48
CA GLU A 390 -24.36 6.89 4.90
C GLU A 390 -24.49 5.43 5.37
N ASN A 391 -25.59 4.74 5.02
CA ASN A 391 -25.79 3.34 5.39
C ASN A 391 -24.77 2.40 4.74
N ASP A 392 -24.46 2.61 3.46
CA ASP A 392 -23.48 1.77 2.76
C ASP A 392 -22.06 2.04 3.27
N ALA A 393 -21.73 3.29 3.58
CA ALA A 393 -20.45 3.64 4.19
C ALA A 393 -20.30 3.01 5.58
N ASP A 394 -21.34 3.05 6.42
CA ASP A 394 -21.32 2.40 7.74
C ASP A 394 -21.14 0.89 7.64
N ASN A 395 -21.88 0.24 6.74
CA ASN A 395 -21.76 -1.19 6.48
C ASN A 395 -20.36 -1.55 5.96
N LEU A 396 -19.79 -0.73 5.08
CA LEU A 396 -18.42 -0.87 4.61
C LEU A 396 -17.42 -0.76 5.75
N LEU A 397 -17.51 0.27 6.59
CA LEU A 397 -16.61 0.48 7.72
C LEU A 397 -16.64 -0.71 8.69
N LYS A 398 -17.83 -1.24 8.98
CA LYS A 398 -17.98 -2.46 9.78
C LYS A 398 -17.25 -3.66 9.15
N ILE A 399 -17.43 -3.86 7.85
CA ILE A 399 -16.79 -4.97 7.13
C ILE A 399 -15.28 -4.80 7.08
N LEU A 400 -14.78 -3.60 6.81
CA LEU A 400 -13.35 -3.28 6.83
C LEU A 400 -12.75 -3.55 8.21
N TYR A 401 -13.44 -3.16 9.29
CA TYR A 401 -13.04 -3.49 10.65
C TYR A 401 -12.92 -5.00 10.84
N GLU A 402 -14.02 -5.73 10.65
CA GLU A 402 -14.08 -7.17 10.95
C GLU A 402 -13.08 -8.01 10.15
N ASN A 403 -12.72 -7.57 8.94
CA ASN A 403 -11.99 -8.40 7.97
C ASN A 403 -10.62 -7.88 7.57
N VAL A 404 -10.31 -6.60 7.78
CA VAL A 404 -9.06 -6.00 7.30
C VAL A 404 -8.26 -5.38 8.44
N ILE A 405 -8.88 -4.52 9.25
CA ILE A 405 -8.11 -3.64 10.15
C ILE A 405 -8.30 -3.93 11.65
N LYS A 406 -9.16 -4.89 12.04
CA LYS A 406 -9.34 -5.23 13.46
C LYS A 406 -8.01 -5.57 14.12
N GLY A 407 -7.72 -4.88 15.23
CA GLY A 407 -6.44 -4.93 15.93
C GLY A 407 -5.62 -3.66 15.76
N ALA A 408 -5.91 -2.83 14.76
CA ALA A 408 -5.29 -1.54 14.55
C ALA A 408 -5.48 -0.57 15.73
N GLU A 409 -6.61 -0.68 16.43
CA GLU A 409 -6.99 0.16 17.57
C GLU A 409 -6.44 -0.33 18.92
N TYR A 410 -5.85 -1.53 18.94
CA TYR A 410 -5.36 -2.16 20.15
C TYR A 410 -4.04 -1.57 20.60
N SER A 411 -3.80 -1.61 21.93
CA SER A 411 -2.48 -1.32 22.46
C SER A 411 -1.49 -2.40 22.02
N LEU A 412 -0.19 -2.10 22.02
CA LEU A 412 0.83 -3.11 21.76
C LEU A 412 0.67 -4.32 22.69
N GLN A 413 0.43 -4.09 23.99
CA GLN A 413 0.23 -5.15 24.98
C GLN A 413 -0.97 -6.04 24.64
N ASP A 414 -2.09 -5.48 24.16
CA ASP A 414 -3.27 -6.25 23.79
C ASP A 414 -3.01 -7.16 22.58
N ILE A 415 -2.27 -6.67 21.58
CA ILE A 415 -1.85 -7.45 20.42
C ILE A 415 -0.94 -8.61 20.87
N GLU A 416 0.06 -8.31 21.70
CA GLU A 416 0.98 -9.32 22.26
C GLU A 416 0.25 -10.37 23.10
N THR A 417 -0.71 -9.93 23.91
CA THR A 417 -1.53 -10.83 24.72
C THR A 417 -2.33 -11.79 23.84
N LYS A 418 -2.93 -11.30 22.75
CA LYS A 418 -3.67 -12.13 21.79
C LYS A 418 -2.75 -13.11 21.07
N TYR A 419 -1.58 -12.64 20.65
CA TYR A 419 -0.57 -13.47 20.01
C TYR A 419 -0.09 -14.61 20.91
N LEU A 420 0.34 -14.30 22.14
CA LEU A 420 0.83 -15.34 23.07
C LEU A 420 -0.28 -16.27 23.56
N LYS A 421 -1.55 -15.82 23.59
CA LYS A 421 -2.69 -16.71 23.83
C LYS A 421 -2.90 -17.71 22.69
N GLU A 422 -2.65 -17.30 21.46
CA GLU A 422 -2.71 -18.22 20.32
C GLU A 422 -1.54 -19.21 20.34
N VAL A 423 -0.33 -18.76 20.65
CA VAL A 423 0.83 -19.65 20.87
C VAL A 423 0.54 -20.67 21.96
N LEU A 424 -0.01 -20.23 23.11
CA LEU A 424 -0.45 -21.12 24.19
C LEU A 424 -1.46 -22.16 23.70
N ASN A 425 -2.46 -21.74 22.91
CA ASN A 425 -3.50 -22.60 22.38
C ASN A 425 -2.93 -23.69 21.45
N LEU A 426 -2.02 -23.31 20.55
CA LEU A 426 -1.35 -24.23 19.63
C LEU A 426 -0.49 -25.26 20.38
N ILE A 427 0.39 -24.79 21.27
CA ILE A 427 1.24 -25.68 22.09
C ILE A 427 0.38 -26.62 22.96
N SER A 428 -0.73 -26.13 23.53
CA SER A 428 -1.59 -26.94 24.40
C SER A 428 -2.35 -28.05 23.67
N LYS A 429 -2.54 -27.96 22.35
CA LYS A 429 -3.21 -28.99 21.55
C LYS A 429 -2.28 -30.17 21.22
N ASP A 430 -0.99 -29.87 21.01
CA ASP A 430 -0.05 -30.82 20.41
C ASP A 430 1.07 -31.27 21.36
N SER A 431 1.29 -30.56 22.48
CA SER A 431 2.33 -30.90 23.46
C SER A 431 1.80 -31.69 24.66
N LYS A 432 2.70 -32.41 25.33
CA LYS A 432 2.43 -33.05 26.63
C LYS A 432 2.61 -32.11 27.83
N LEU A 433 3.00 -30.85 27.59
CA LEU A 433 3.23 -29.88 28.66
C LEU A 433 1.91 -29.55 29.35
N LYS A 434 1.97 -29.35 30.67
CA LYS A 434 0.81 -28.84 31.40
C LYS A 434 0.58 -27.39 30.99
N LYS A 435 -0.68 -27.01 30.78
CA LYS A 435 -1.07 -25.63 30.44
C LYS A 435 -0.44 -24.58 31.36
N ASP A 436 -0.40 -24.85 32.67
CA ASP A 436 0.18 -23.93 33.65
C ASP A 436 1.68 -23.71 33.46
N GLU A 437 2.42 -24.71 32.97
CA GLU A 437 3.84 -24.57 32.65
C GLU A 437 4.03 -23.63 31.46
N ILE A 438 3.21 -23.79 30.41
CA ILE A 438 3.24 -22.93 29.22
C ILE A 438 2.83 -21.49 29.60
N VAL A 439 1.79 -21.32 30.42
CA VAL A 439 1.35 -20.00 30.92
C VAL A 439 2.48 -19.30 31.67
N ASN A 440 3.17 -20.01 32.57
CA ASN A 440 4.29 -19.45 33.32
C ASN A 440 5.49 -19.11 32.42
N GLU A 441 5.63 -19.71 31.24
CA GLU A 441 6.66 -19.33 30.27
C GLU A 441 6.28 -18.10 29.45
N LEU A 442 5.01 -17.97 29.05
CA LEU A 442 4.55 -16.92 28.13
C LEU A 442 4.03 -15.65 28.84
N PHE A 443 3.53 -15.74 30.07
CA PHE A 443 2.90 -14.64 30.79
C PHE A 443 3.57 -14.37 32.13
N ALA A 444 3.58 -13.09 32.54
CA ALA A 444 4.10 -12.66 33.83
C ALA A 444 3.11 -12.91 34.98
N ASP A 445 1.86 -13.24 34.64
CA ASP A 445 0.78 -13.46 35.58
C ASP A 445 -0.10 -14.64 35.13
N LYS A 446 -0.81 -15.26 36.08
CA LYS A 446 -1.63 -16.45 35.82
C LYS A 446 -2.93 -16.18 35.04
N ASN A 447 -3.41 -14.94 35.01
CA ASN A 447 -4.64 -14.58 34.30
C ASN A 447 -4.38 -14.24 32.81
N MET A 448 -3.12 -14.28 32.37
CA MET A 448 -2.69 -14.04 30.99
C MET A 448 -3.07 -12.63 30.50
N SER A 449 -2.85 -11.61 31.33
CA SER A 449 -3.07 -10.19 30.97
C SER A 449 -1.76 -9.42 30.70
N MET A 450 -0.65 -9.90 31.25
CA MET A 450 0.69 -9.34 31.06
C MET A 450 1.56 -10.34 30.29
N PRO A 451 1.73 -10.15 28.97
CA PRO A 451 2.63 -10.96 28.17
C PRO A 451 4.07 -10.73 28.66
N LYS A 452 4.88 -11.78 28.71
CA LYS A 452 6.31 -11.61 29.00
C LYS A 452 7.01 -10.88 27.87
N LYS A 453 8.11 -10.19 28.21
CA LYS A 453 9.05 -9.69 27.21
C LYS A 453 9.81 -10.88 26.62
N ILE A 454 10.25 -10.77 25.37
CA ILE A 454 11.00 -11.82 24.65
C ILE A 454 12.15 -12.37 25.50
N LYS A 455 12.95 -11.48 26.11
CA LYS A 455 14.08 -11.84 26.98
C LYS A 455 13.71 -12.64 28.23
N ASP A 456 12.46 -12.58 28.66
CA ASP A 456 11.95 -13.24 29.87
C ASP A 456 11.28 -14.59 29.52
N ILE A 457 11.14 -14.92 28.22
CA ILE A 457 10.78 -16.25 27.71
C ILE A 457 12.08 -17.04 27.56
N LYS A 458 12.15 -18.23 28.17
CA LYS A 458 13.36 -19.07 28.10
C LYS A 458 13.71 -19.40 26.64
N LYS A 459 15.00 -19.28 26.31
CA LYS A 459 15.53 -19.55 24.97
C LYS A 459 15.21 -20.97 24.49
N ASP A 460 15.44 -21.97 25.33
CA ASP A 460 15.19 -23.37 24.98
C ASP A 460 13.69 -23.61 24.72
N PHE A 461 12.82 -23.06 25.55
CA PHE A 461 11.37 -23.10 25.33
C PHE A 461 11.00 -22.43 23.99
N PHE A 462 11.51 -21.24 23.73
CA PHE A 462 11.22 -20.55 22.47
C PHE A 462 11.72 -21.34 21.25
N ALA A 463 12.91 -21.94 21.33
CA ALA A 463 13.50 -22.72 20.26
C ALA A 463 12.71 -24.02 19.99
N ASP A 464 12.33 -24.75 21.05
CA ASP A 464 11.60 -26.02 20.96
C ASP A 464 10.19 -25.85 20.38
N TYR A 465 9.57 -24.69 20.63
CA TYR A 465 8.20 -24.38 20.21
C TYR A 465 8.13 -23.31 19.11
N PHE A 466 9.25 -22.99 18.46
CA PHE A 466 9.34 -21.86 17.51
C PHE A 466 8.33 -21.93 16.37
N ASP A 467 8.03 -23.13 15.87
CA ASP A 467 7.06 -23.30 14.78
C ASP A 467 5.64 -22.85 15.18
N TYR A 468 5.24 -23.02 16.45
CA TYR A 468 3.96 -22.51 16.95
C TYR A 468 3.95 -20.98 17.11
N PHE A 469 5.09 -20.37 17.39
CA PHE A 469 5.22 -18.90 17.35
C PHE A 469 5.01 -18.37 15.94
N LYS A 470 5.60 -19.03 14.92
CA LYS A 470 5.35 -18.67 13.51
C LYS A 470 3.90 -18.89 13.10
N GLU A 471 3.33 -20.06 13.40
CA GLU A 471 1.96 -20.43 13.04
C GLU A 471 0.93 -19.46 13.65
N ALA A 472 1.17 -18.96 14.86
CA ALA A 472 0.28 -18.01 15.51
C ALA A 472 0.06 -16.70 14.72
N PHE A 473 0.99 -16.29 13.85
CA PHE A 473 0.76 -15.15 12.94
C PHE A 473 -0.31 -15.43 11.87
N GLU A 474 -0.46 -16.69 11.45
CA GLU A 474 -1.50 -17.09 10.49
C GLU A 474 -2.84 -17.35 11.19
N THR A 475 -2.83 -17.91 12.40
CA THR A 475 -4.05 -18.40 13.05
C THR A 475 -4.68 -17.41 14.03
N MET A 476 -3.93 -16.40 14.50
CA MET A 476 -4.48 -15.43 15.44
C MET A 476 -5.67 -14.67 14.82
N ASN A 477 -6.65 -14.33 15.66
CA ASN A 477 -7.86 -13.63 15.20
C ASN A 477 -7.64 -12.11 15.09
N LEU A 478 -6.62 -11.68 14.34
CA LEU A 478 -6.30 -10.28 14.05
C LEU A 478 -6.04 -10.10 12.55
N PRO A 479 -7.09 -9.88 11.73
CA PRO A 479 -6.96 -9.85 10.27
C PRO A 479 -5.84 -8.95 9.73
N ILE A 480 -5.53 -7.84 10.39
CA ILE A 480 -4.45 -6.94 9.99
C ILE A 480 -3.06 -7.59 10.09
N VAL A 481 -2.84 -8.45 11.08
CA VAL A 481 -1.59 -9.20 11.26
C VAL A 481 -1.52 -10.35 10.26
N ASN A 482 -2.62 -11.10 10.10
CA ASN A 482 -2.67 -12.21 9.15
C ASN A 482 -2.47 -11.72 7.71
N ASN A 483 -3.03 -10.54 7.39
CA ASN A 483 -2.82 -9.90 6.10
C ASN A 483 -1.36 -9.54 5.88
N PHE A 484 -0.70 -8.92 6.88
CA PHE A 484 0.74 -8.67 6.81
C PHE A 484 1.54 -9.96 6.58
N HIS A 485 1.26 -11.02 7.35
CA HIS A 485 1.95 -12.31 7.20
C HIS A 485 1.82 -12.89 5.79
N SER A 486 0.74 -12.57 5.07
CA SER A 486 0.47 -13.09 3.73
C SER A 486 1.12 -12.28 2.60
N ILE A 487 1.41 -10.99 2.82
CA ILE A 487 1.80 -10.06 1.72
C ILE A 487 3.06 -9.24 2.02
N ASN A 488 3.55 -9.24 3.26
CA ASN A 488 4.80 -8.59 3.69
C ASN A 488 4.87 -7.05 3.59
N TYR A 489 3.75 -6.35 3.33
CA TYR A 489 3.71 -4.88 3.27
C TYR A 489 3.59 -4.23 4.65
N THR A 490 4.42 -3.21 4.91
CA THR A 490 4.48 -2.49 6.19
C THR A 490 3.16 -1.82 6.56
N PRO A 491 2.48 -2.23 7.65
CA PRO A 491 1.19 -1.65 8.01
C PRO A 491 1.27 -0.17 8.40
N GLY A 492 0.23 0.58 8.04
CA GLY A 492 0.08 1.99 8.39
C GLY A 492 -0.14 2.28 9.88
N PHE A 493 -0.37 1.27 10.73
CA PHE A 493 -0.73 1.45 12.15
C PHE A 493 0.45 1.21 13.09
N LYS A 494 0.67 2.17 14.01
CA LYS A 494 1.83 2.23 14.91
C LYS A 494 2.01 0.97 15.75
N ASN A 495 0.97 0.54 16.45
CA ASN A 495 1.09 -0.59 17.38
C ASN A 495 1.23 -1.94 16.64
N VAL A 496 0.59 -2.08 15.47
CA VAL A 496 0.74 -3.26 14.62
C VAL A 496 2.15 -3.33 14.04
N LYS A 497 2.66 -2.20 13.51
CA LYS A 497 4.05 -2.08 13.05
C LYS A 497 5.04 -2.44 14.17
N ASN A 498 4.89 -1.84 15.35
CA ASN A 498 5.75 -2.13 16.51
C ASN A 498 5.70 -3.60 16.95
N PHE A 499 4.53 -4.23 16.87
CA PHE A 499 4.36 -5.66 17.18
C PHE A 499 5.13 -6.53 16.18
N ILE A 500 5.00 -6.25 14.88
CA ILE A 500 5.72 -6.96 13.82
C ILE A 500 7.24 -6.80 13.99
N GLU A 501 7.73 -5.58 14.18
CA GLU A 501 9.16 -5.30 14.41
C GLU A 501 9.73 -6.09 15.59
N LYS A 502 8.92 -6.28 16.64
CA LYS A 502 9.33 -6.94 17.87
C LYS A 502 9.34 -8.46 17.73
N TRP A 503 8.34 -9.06 17.07
CA TRP A 503 8.12 -10.51 17.13
C TRP A 503 8.35 -11.25 15.81
N TYR A 504 8.05 -10.65 14.67
CA TYR A 504 7.98 -11.37 13.39
C TYR A 504 9.36 -11.77 12.87
N PHE A 505 10.35 -10.88 13.04
CA PHE A 505 11.70 -11.08 12.51
C PHE A 505 12.62 -11.84 13.47
N LEU A 506 12.08 -12.56 14.46
CA LEU A 506 12.86 -13.39 15.37
C LEU A 506 13.14 -14.75 14.74
N ASN A 507 14.39 -15.20 14.79
CA ASN A 507 14.73 -16.59 14.50
C ASN A 507 14.51 -17.49 15.73
N LYS A 508 14.66 -18.81 15.56
CA LYS A 508 14.52 -19.81 16.64
C LYS A 508 15.39 -19.57 17.88
N ASN A 509 16.47 -18.78 17.76
CA ASN A 509 17.38 -18.43 18.85
C ASN A 509 17.00 -17.11 19.54
N GLN A 510 15.84 -16.53 19.22
CA GLN A 510 15.38 -15.19 19.63
C GLN A 510 16.28 -14.05 19.12
N GLU A 511 17.00 -14.25 18.02
CA GLU A 511 17.81 -13.21 17.40
C GLU A 511 17.00 -12.53 16.28
N VAL A 512 17.11 -11.21 16.19
CA VAL A 512 16.41 -10.41 15.18
C VAL A 512 17.16 -10.48 13.85
N ASP A 513 16.46 -10.82 12.78
CA ASP A 513 16.90 -10.61 11.41
C ASP A 513 16.90 -9.11 11.10
N LYS A 514 18.07 -8.49 11.33
CA LYS A 514 18.24 -7.04 11.13
C LYS A 514 18.07 -6.61 9.69
N THR A 515 18.39 -7.47 8.73
CA THR A 515 18.30 -7.15 7.30
C THR A 515 16.83 -7.09 6.89
N ALA A 516 16.04 -8.10 7.25
CA ALA A 516 14.60 -8.10 7.01
C ALA A 516 13.89 -6.94 7.74
N LEU A 517 14.27 -6.67 9.00
CA LEU A 517 13.73 -5.54 9.76
C LEU A 517 14.05 -4.19 9.11
N GLU A 518 15.27 -4.03 8.58
CA GLU A 518 15.63 -2.82 7.85
C GLU A 518 14.80 -2.71 6.57
N ILE A 519 14.67 -3.77 5.76
CA ILE A 519 13.77 -3.76 4.58
C ILE A 519 12.35 -3.35 4.98
N PHE A 520 11.80 -3.96 6.02
CA PHE A 520 10.44 -3.69 6.50
C PHE A 520 10.21 -2.24 6.94
N ASN A 521 11.16 -1.63 7.66
CA ASN A 521 10.94 -0.34 8.32
C ASN A 521 11.62 0.83 7.56
N PRO A 522 10.88 1.70 6.86
CA PRO A 522 11.46 2.86 6.18
C PRO A 522 12.17 3.84 7.14
N GLU A 523 11.81 3.85 8.43
CA GLU A 523 12.41 4.71 9.45
C GLU A 523 13.65 4.10 10.12
N PHE A 524 14.06 2.89 9.73
CA PHE A 524 15.20 2.20 10.35
C PHE A 524 16.48 3.03 10.27
N ASN A 525 16.74 3.64 9.10
CA ASN A 525 17.87 4.54 8.90
C ASN A 525 17.39 5.99 8.84
N LYS A 526 17.61 6.73 9.94
CA LYS A 526 17.24 8.15 10.08
C LYS A 526 17.94 9.11 9.12
N LYS A 527 18.93 8.65 8.33
CA LYS A 527 19.61 9.45 7.30
C LYS A 527 18.88 9.44 5.96
N ILE A 528 17.86 8.60 5.80
CA ILE A 528 17.06 8.52 4.58
C ILE A 528 15.99 9.63 4.61
N ASN A 529 15.98 10.43 3.56
CA ASN A 529 15.01 11.48 3.32
C ASN A 529 13.92 10.95 2.39
N HIS A 530 12.69 10.89 2.90
CA HIS A 530 11.53 10.49 2.12
C HIS A 530 10.79 11.72 1.61
N ARG A 531 10.58 11.79 0.30
CA ARG A 531 9.69 12.75 -0.34
C ARG A 531 8.32 12.11 -0.61
N ILE A 532 7.24 12.83 -0.36
CA ILE A 532 5.90 12.43 -0.81
C ILE A 532 5.81 12.43 -2.35
N TYR A 533 4.96 11.59 -2.90
CA TYR A 533 4.54 11.74 -4.29
C TYR A 533 3.79 13.05 -4.48
N GLN A 534 4.07 13.74 -5.57
CA GLN A 534 3.35 14.95 -5.93
C GLN A 534 2.01 14.60 -6.60
N PRO A 535 0.88 15.14 -6.14
CA PRO A 535 -0.37 15.08 -6.90
C PRO A 535 -0.24 15.88 -8.21
N LEU A 536 -0.57 15.25 -9.34
CA LEU A 536 -0.48 15.85 -10.68
C LEU A 536 -1.86 16.00 -11.28
N ASP A 537 -2.18 17.19 -11.78
CA ASP A 537 -3.42 17.38 -12.54
C ASP A 537 -3.39 16.56 -13.85
N LEU A 538 -4.57 16.25 -14.38
CA LEU A 538 -4.73 15.38 -15.54
C LEU A 538 -3.96 15.88 -16.79
N ASN A 539 -3.89 17.19 -17.01
CA ASN A 539 -3.21 17.77 -18.17
C ASN A 539 -1.69 17.55 -18.08
N LEU A 540 -1.11 17.90 -16.93
CA LEU A 540 0.32 17.68 -16.68
C LEU A 540 0.67 16.18 -16.71
N LYS A 541 -0.13 15.35 -16.04
CA LYS A 541 0.06 13.89 -16.02
C LYS A 541 0.09 13.30 -17.44
N THR A 542 -0.89 13.65 -18.28
CA THR A 542 -0.97 13.15 -19.67
C THR A 542 0.28 13.52 -20.47
N LYS A 543 0.72 14.78 -20.37
CA LYS A 543 1.95 15.25 -21.07
C LYS A 543 3.20 14.53 -20.59
N ILE A 544 3.30 14.21 -19.30
CA ILE A 544 4.44 13.47 -18.75
C ILE A 544 4.43 12.04 -19.29
N ILE A 545 3.27 11.36 -19.27
CA ILE A 545 3.11 10.01 -19.80
C ILE A 545 3.52 9.95 -21.28
N ASP A 546 3.01 10.86 -22.11
CA ASP A 546 3.33 10.91 -23.54
C ASP A 546 4.83 11.10 -23.77
N TYR A 547 5.46 12.00 -23.02
CA TYR A 547 6.89 12.26 -23.16
C TYR A 547 7.74 11.10 -22.62
N TYR A 548 7.33 10.49 -21.51
CA TYR A 548 7.97 9.31 -20.94
C TYR A 548 7.95 8.16 -21.95
N PHE A 549 6.79 7.86 -22.54
CA PHE A 549 6.62 6.87 -23.61
C PHE A 549 7.58 7.11 -24.79
N GLN A 550 7.73 8.36 -25.24
CA GLN A 550 8.69 8.69 -26.32
C GLN A 550 10.15 8.39 -25.95
N LYS A 551 10.50 8.54 -24.67
CA LYS A 551 11.86 8.32 -24.15
C LYS A 551 12.18 6.87 -23.87
N THR A 552 11.18 6.06 -23.52
CA THR A 552 11.37 4.65 -23.17
C THR A 552 10.99 3.70 -24.30
N LYS A 553 10.05 4.09 -25.18
CA LYS A 553 9.33 3.21 -26.11
C LYS A 553 8.59 2.06 -25.40
N SER A 554 8.14 2.29 -24.17
CA SER A 554 7.47 1.30 -23.31
C SER A 554 5.99 1.53 -23.22
#